data_AF-A0A4R4NIP7-F1
#
_entry.id   AF-A0A4R4NIP7-F1
#
_cell.length_a   1.000
_cell.length_b   1.000
_cell.length_c   1.000
_cell.angle_alpha   90.00
_cell.angle_beta   90.00
_cell.angle_gamma   90.00
#
_symmetry.space_group_name_H-M   'P 1'
#
loop_
_entity.id
_entity.type
_entity.pdbx_description
1 polymer ?
#
loop_
_entity_poly.entity_id
_entity_poly.type
_entity_poly.pdbx_seq_one_letter_code
_entity_poly.pdbx_strand_id
1 'polypeptide(L)'
;MPSATETHTTTAWEKIAALIDGRDPESVAGAVRDLDDTGRRAVAKALPGHVKAVRARRDPWEAIDDFAPAFRAAGAVALGGSSAVAAWLTRREFNSRWAGEHDDTGRLLELWDDRDDAWLADLARRLTLRLRGPRHIGLDLVLALLAETGIEPPDHDPLVVG
;
A
#
# COMPACT_ATOMS: atom_id res chain seq x y z
N MET A 1 32.75 7.19 7.99
CA MET A 1 32.39 5.81 8.36
C MET A 1 30.92 5.83 8.73
N PRO A 2 30.03 5.17 7.98
CA PRO A 2 28.61 5.10 8.36
C PRO A 2 28.48 4.33 9.69
N SER A 3 27.55 4.78 10.54
CA SER A 3 27.27 4.17 11.84
C SER A 3 26.51 2.85 11.65
N ALA A 4 26.63 1.89 12.58
CA ALA A 4 25.99 0.56 12.46
C ALA A 4 24.46 0.63 12.19
N THR A 5 23.79 1.63 12.73
CA THR A 5 22.36 1.89 12.48
C THR A 5 22.08 2.38 11.05
N GLU A 6 22.97 3.17 10.45
CA GLU A 6 22.85 3.63 9.06
C GLU A 6 23.06 2.48 8.07
N THR A 7 23.99 1.57 8.37
CA THR A 7 24.21 0.36 7.59
C THR A 7 22.97 -0.54 7.61
N HIS A 8 22.38 -0.80 8.78
CA HIS A 8 21.18 -1.63 8.91
C HIS A 8 19.96 -1.04 8.15
N THR A 9 19.76 0.28 8.28
CA THR A 9 18.71 1.04 7.59
C THR A 9 18.85 0.97 6.06
N THR A 10 20.09 1.09 5.57
CA THR A 10 20.40 1.06 4.13
C THR A 10 20.14 -0.33 3.56
N THR A 11 20.61 -1.39 4.23
CA THR A 11 20.39 -2.78 3.80
C THR A 11 18.92 -3.17 3.81
N ALA A 12 18.14 -2.73 4.80
CA ALA A 12 16.71 -2.99 4.85
C ALA A 12 15.96 -2.37 3.66
N TRP A 13 16.24 -1.10 3.34
CA TRP A 13 15.65 -0.45 2.18
C TRP A 13 16.09 -1.09 0.86
N GLU A 14 17.38 -1.37 0.68
CA GLU A 14 17.91 -1.99 -0.54
C GLU A 14 17.26 -3.34 -0.83
N LYS A 15 17.05 -4.17 0.20
CA LYS A 15 16.34 -5.45 0.08
C LYS A 15 14.91 -5.24 -0.45
N ILE A 16 14.15 -4.33 0.17
CA ILE A 16 12.76 -4.06 -0.25
C ILE A 16 12.71 -3.47 -1.67
N ALA A 17 13.61 -2.56 -2.01
CA ALA A 17 13.68 -1.97 -3.34
C ALA A 17 13.96 -3.02 -4.42
N ALA A 18 14.87 -3.96 -4.16
CA ALA A 18 15.16 -5.07 -5.08
C ALA A 18 13.94 -5.97 -5.32
N LEU A 19 13.17 -6.28 -4.27
CA LEU A 19 11.94 -7.07 -4.38
C LEU A 19 10.84 -6.32 -5.15
N ILE A 20 10.72 -5.00 -4.94
CA ILE A 20 9.82 -4.14 -5.73
C ILE A 20 10.22 -4.11 -7.19
N ASP A 21 11.52 -3.92 -7.50
CA ASP A 21 12.04 -3.94 -8.87
C ASP A 21 11.77 -5.30 -9.56
N GLY A 22 11.75 -6.39 -8.77
CA GLY A 22 11.36 -7.74 -9.20
C GLY A 22 9.85 -7.95 -9.41
N ARG A 23 9.00 -7.00 -9.00
CA ARG A 23 7.52 -7.08 -9.05
C ARG A 23 6.96 -8.30 -8.30
N ASP A 24 7.59 -8.65 -7.18
CA ASP A 24 7.20 -9.78 -6.35
C ASP A 24 6.50 -9.30 -5.06
N PRO A 25 5.16 -9.13 -5.07
CA PRO A 25 4.43 -8.63 -3.91
C PRO A 25 4.47 -9.58 -2.71
N GLU A 26 4.59 -10.89 -2.92
CA GLU A 26 4.64 -11.87 -1.83
C GLU A 26 5.96 -11.77 -1.07
N SER A 27 7.07 -11.76 -1.80
CA SER A 27 8.38 -11.59 -1.18
C SER A 27 8.50 -10.24 -0.50
N VAL A 28 7.90 -9.17 -1.07
CA VAL A 28 7.81 -7.87 -0.38
C VAL A 28 7.03 -8.00 0.92
N ALA A 29 5.84 -8.60 0.91
CA ALA A 29 4.99 -8.75 2.08
C ALA A 29 5.69 -9.49 3.22
N GLY A 30 6.35 -10.61 2.91
CA GLY A 30 7.19 -11.33 3.89
C GLY A 30 8.32 -10.46 4.42
N ALA A 31 9.06 -9.79 3.53
CA ALA A 31 10.20 -8.98 3.92
C ALA A 31 9.84 -7.75 4.77
N VAL A 32 8.66 -7.14 4.56
CA VAL A 32 8.24 -5.98 5.37
C VAL A 32 7.71 -6.36 6.76
N ARG A 33 7.13 -7.57 6.93
CA ARG A 33 6.74 -8.08 8.26
C ARG A 33 7.94 -8.25 9.18
N ASP A 34 9.08 -8.66 8.63
CA ASP A 34 10.32 -8.88 9.38
C ASP A 34 11.06 -7.57 9.75
N LEU A 35 10.57 -6.40 9.31
CA LEU A 35 11.22 -5.13 9.58
C LEU A 35 10.99 -4.66 11.02
N ASP A 36 12.07 -4.28 11.69
CA ASP A 36 12.00 -3.50 12.91
C ASP A 36 11.51 -2.06 12.65
N ASP A 37 11.26 -1.30 13.72
CA ASP A 37 10.80 0.10 13.64
C ASP A 37 11.72 0.99 12.80
N THR A 38 13.04 0.74 12.86
CA THR A 38 14.04 1.52 12.13
C THR A 38 13.94 1.24 10.63
N GLY A 39 13.86 -0.03 10.26
CA GLY A 39 13.66 -0.51 8.89
C GLY A 39 12.34 -0.02 8.31
N ARG A 40 11.23 -0.10 9.07
CA ARG A 40 9.93 0.43 8.62
C ARG A 40 10.01 1.93 8.32
N ARG A 41 10.66 2.73 9.17
CA ARG A 41 10.87 4.17 8.91
C ARG A 41 11.78 4.43 7.71
N ALA A 42 12.82 3.60 7.52
CA ALA A 42 13.71 3.67 6.36
C ALA A 42 12.93 3.51 5.06
N VAL A 43 12.14 2.44 4.99
CA VAL A 43 11.31 2.10 3.83
C VAL A 43 10.27 3.18 3.58
N ALA A 44 9.55 3.62 4.62
CA ALA A 44 8.56 4.69 4.51
C ALA A 44 9.14 5.98 3.93
N LYS A 45 10.36 6.35 4.33
CA LYS A 45 11.05 7.54 3.84
C LYS A 45 11.46 7.42 2.37
N ALA A 46 11.92 6.24 1.95
CA ALA A 46 12.49 6.03 0.63
C ALA A 46 11.45 5.68 -0.46
N LEU A 47 10.35 5.02 -0.08
CA LEU A 47 9.29 4.54 -0.99
C LEU A 47 8.79 5.59 -2.00
N PRO A 48 8.43 6.83 -1.60
CA PRO A 48 7.97 7.82 -2.57
C PRO A 48 9.01 8.19 -3.62
N GLY A 49 10.30 8.18 -3.25
CA GLY A 49 11.41 8.42 -4.16
C GLY A 49 11.60 7.27 -5.16
N HIS A 50 11.39 6.04 -4.71
CA HIS A 50 11.51 4.86 -5.58
C HIS A 50 10.39 4.80 -6.62
N VAL A 51 9.15 5.17 -6.27
CA VAL A 51 8.06 5.32 -7.26
C VAL A 51 8.47 6.30 -8.37
N LYS A 52 9.08 7.44 -8.01
CA LYS A 52 9.57 8.42 -8.99
C LYS A 52 10.70 7.85 -9.84
N ALA A 53 11.62 7.09 -9.24
CA ALA A 53 12.72 6.46 -9.97
C ALA A 53 12.21 5.42 -10.98
N VAL A 54 11.30 4.53 -10.58
CA VAL A 54 10.67 3.55 -11.48
C VAL A 54 9.92 4.26 -12.60
N ARG A 55 9.16 5.32 -12.29
CA ARG A 55 8.46 6.12 -13.32
C ARG A 55 9.42 6.79 -14.31
N ALA A 56 10.56 7.29 -13.84
CA ALA A 56 11.55 7.95 -14.68
C ALA A 56 12.29 6.99 -15.64
N ARG A 57 12.30 5.68 -15.34
CA ARG A 57 12.85 4.63 -16.23
C ARG A 57 11.88 4.22 -17.34
N ARG A 58 10.64 4.69 -17.29
CA ARG A 58 9.55 4.33 -18.21
C ARG A 58 9.24 5.49 -19.14
N ASP A 59 8.75 5.17 -20.33
CA ASP A 59 8.26 6.22 -21.23
C ASP A 59 7.05 6.95 -20.63
N PRO A 60 6.81 8.23 -20.99
CA PRO A 60 5.75 9.03 -20.38
C PRO A 60 4.34 8.43 -20.48
N TRP A 61 4.07 7.61 -21.50
CA TRP A 61 2.78 6.95 -21.72
C TRP A 61 2.69 5.56 -21.07
N GLU A 62 3.80 4.95 -20.68
CA GLU A 62 3.80 3.66 -19.99
C GLU A 62 3.33 3.86 -18.54
N ALA A 63 2.44 3.01 -18.07
CA ALA A 63 2.05 2.97 -16.67
C ALA A 63 3.07 2.16 -15.85
N ILE A 64 2.98 2.26 -14.51
CA ILE A 64 3.75 1.40 -13.59
C ILE A 64 2.81 0.47 -12.80
N ASP A 65 1.65 0.16 -13.39
CA ASP A 65 0.61 -0.63 -12.75
C ASP A 65 1.10 -2.05 -12.42
N ASP A 66 2.06 -2.58 -13.17
CA ASP A 66 2.72 -3.87 -12.92
C ASP A 66 3.59 -3.88 -11.65
N PHE A 67 3.98 -2.72 -11.13
CA PHE A 67 4.65 -2.59 -9.83
C PHE A 67 3.68 -2.32 -8.68
N ALA A 68 2.41 -2.03 -8.97
CA ALA A 68 1.47 -1.53 -7.97
C ALA A 68 1.29 -2.50 -6.80
N PRO A 69 1.09 -3.84 -6.99
CA PRO A 69 0.95 -4.76 -5.86
C PRO A 69 2.18 -4.77 -4.94
N ALA A 70 3.38 -4.73 -5.49
CA ALA A 70 4.62 -4.73 -4.71
C ALA A 70 4.79 -3.41 -3.93
N PHE A 71 4.51 -2.26 -4.55
CA PHE A 71 4.53 -0.97 -3.86
C PHE A 71 3.43 -0.87 -2.79
N ARG A 72 2.25 -1.43 -3.05
CA ARG A 72 1.13 -1.45 -2.10
C ARG A 72 1.47 -2.28 -0.87
N ALA A 73 1.99 -3.49 -1.05
CA ALA A 73 2.48 -4.33 0.05
C ALA A 73 3.56 -3.61 0.89
N ALA A 74 4.55 -2.98 0.24
CA ALA A 74 5.60 -2.27 0.95
C ALA A 74 5.07 -1.11 1.80
N GLY A 75 4.17 -0.29 1.23
CA GLY A 75 3.59 0.86 1.92
C GLY A 75 2.56 0.49 2.99
N ALA A 76 1.89 -0.67 2.86
CA ALA A 76 0.89 -1.13 3.81
C ALA A 76 1.44 -1.35 5.22
N VAL A 77 2.71 -1.80 5.33
CA VAL A 77 3.38 -2.04 6.62
C VAL A 77 4.31 -0.90 7.00
N ALA A 78 5.07 -0.37 6.04
CA ALA A 78 6.07 0.67 6.34
C ALA A 78 5.43 1.97 6.83
N LEU A 79 4.23 2.31 6.35
CA LEU A 79 3.50 3.50 6.77
C LEU A 79 2.70 3.20 8.04
N GLY A 80 3.03 3.86 9.16
CA GLY A 80 2.47 3.50 10.47
C GLY A 80 1.00 3.88 10.70
N GLY A 81 0.48 4.89 10.00
CA GLY A 81 -0.86 5.41 10.21
C GLY A 81 -1.82 5.07 9.09
N SER A 82 -3.06 4.71 9.44
CA SER A 82 -4.21 4.53 8.55
C SER A 82 -4.34 5.64 7.50
N SER A 83 -4.14 6.92 7.87
CA SER A 83 -4.19 8.04 6.93
C SER A 83 -3.08 8.00 5.87
N ALA A 84 -1.86 7.64 6.27
CA ALA A 84 -0.72 7.54 5.38
C ALA A 84 -0.87 6.32 4.45
N VAL A 85 -1.31 5.18 5.00
CA VAL A 85 -1.62 3.97 4.22
C VAL A 85 -2.72 4.25 3.21
N ALA A 86 -3.83 4.86 3.61
CA ALA A 86 -4.92 5.17 2.69
C ALA A 86 -4.48 6.13 1.57
N ALA A 87 -3.69 7.17 1.89
CA ALA A 87 -3.15 8.07 0.89
C ALA A 87 -2.20 7.36 -0.08
N TRP A 88 -1.41 6.39 0.42
CA TRP A 88 -0.51 5.58 -0.39
C TRP A 88 -1.24 4.63 -1.32
N LEU A 89 -2.19 3.83 -0.81
CA LEU A 89 -2.93 2.85 -1.60
C LEU A 89 -3.79 3.48 -2.70
N THR A 90 -4.25 4.71 -2.48
CA THR A 90 -5.08 5.48 -3.42
C THR A 90 -4.28 6.38 -4.37
N ARG A 91 -2.94 6.24 -4.39
CA ARG A 91 -2.09 7.00 -5.32
C ARG A 91 -2.47 6.75 -6.77
N ARG A 92 -2.47 7.81 -7.56
CA ARG A 92 -2.86 7.76 -8.98
C ARG A 92 -1.98 6.81 -9.78
N GLU A 93 -0.70 6.72 -9.44
CA GLU A 93 0.27 5.86 -10.13
C GLU A 93 -0.01 4.36 -9.96
N PHE A 94 -0.79 3.98 -8.95
CA PHE A 94 -1.24 2.60 -8.73
C PHE A 94 -2.68 2.38 -9.20
N ASN A 95 -3.44 3.44 -9.45
CA ASN A 95 -4.88 3.37 -9.74
C ASN A 95 -5.16 3.96 -11.12
N SER A 96 -4.36 3.55 -12.11
CA SER A 96 -4.59 3.91 -13.50
C SER A 96 -5.96 3.41 -13.96
N ARG A 97 -6.67 4.21 -14.76
CA ARG A 97 -7.96 3.81 -15.36
C ARG A 97 -7.84 2.63 -16.32
N TRP A 98 -6.63 2.19 -16.63
CA TRP A 98 -6.36 1.06 -17.52
C TRP A 98 -5.91 -0.18 -16.75
N ALA A 99 -5.55 -0.03 -15.48
CA ALA A 99 -5.28 -1.14 -14.60
C ALA A 99 -6.59 -1.85 -14.24
N GLY A 100 -6.52 -3.18 -14.11
CA GLY A 100 -7.57 -3.98 -13.50
C GLY A 100 -7.56 -3.86 -11.98
N GLU A 101 -8.25 -4.78 -11.32
CA GLU A 101 -8.14 -4.97 -9.87
C GLU A 101 -6.72 -5.40 -9.48
N HIS A 102 -6.31 -5.10 -8.25
CA HIS A 102 -4.96 -5.42 -7.75
C HIS A 102 -4.79 -6.87 -7.32
N ASP A 103 -5.89 -7.58 -7.06
CA ASP A 103 -5.91 -8.95 -6.51
C ASP A 103 -4.95 -9.12 -5.32
N ASP A 104 -4.94 -8.10 -4.45
CA ASP A 104 -4.03 -8.01 -3.29
C ASP A 104 -4.74 -7.86 -1.95
N THR A 105 -6.08 -7.89 -1.93
CA THR A 105 -6.88 -7.69 -0.72
C THR A 105 -6.54 -8.69 0.38
N GLY A 106 -6.50 -9.99 0.09
CA GLY A 106 -6.14 -11.01 1.09
C GLY A 106 -4.76 -10.75 1.70
N ARG A 107 -3.75 -10.49 0.86
CA ARG A 107 -2.38 -10.18 1.29
C ARG A 107 -2.31 -8.93 2.17
N LEU A 108 -3.05 -7.88 1.83
CA LEU A 108 -3.07 -6.64 2.61
C LEU A 108 -3.73 -6.85 3.97
N LEU A 109 -4.81 -7.63 4.04
CA LEU A 109 -5.47 -7.96 5.31
C LEU A 109 -4.54 -8.77 6.22
N GLU A 110 -3.86 -9.79 5.68
CA GLU A 110 -2.89 -10.55 6.47
C GLU A 110 -1.72 -9.68 6.95
N LEU A 111 -1.34 -8.61 6.23
CA LEU A 111 -0.29 -7.68 6.68
C LEU A 111 -0.74 -6.80 7.85
N TRP A 112 -2.05 -6.74 8.11
CA TRP A 112 -2.65 -5.94 9.17
C TRP A 112 -3.28 -6.79 10.28
N ASP A 113 -3.02 -8.09 10.32
CA ASP A 113 -3.56 -9.03 11.32
C ASP A 113 -3.20 -8.62 12.77
N ASP A 114 -2.04 -7.96 12.97
CA ASP A 114 -1.59 -7.44 14.26
C ASP A 114 -2.08 -6.01 14.57
N ARG A 115 -2.85 -5.37 13.67
CA ARG A 115 -3.35 -4.00 13.89
C ARG A 115 -4.62 -4.04 14.73
N ASP A 116 -4.76 -3.06 15.62
CA ASP A 116 -5.97 -2.93 16.40
C ASP A 116 -7.20 -2.53 15.54
N ASP A 117 -8.39 -2.90 16.02
CA ASP A 117 -9.66 -2.65 15.35
C ASP A 117 -9.90 -1.16 15.04
N ALA A 118 -9.44 -0.26 15.92
CA ALA A 118 -9.64 1.18 15.75
C ALA A 118 -8.83 1.70 14.55
N TRP A 119 -7.62 1.18 14.36
CA TRP A 119 -6.77 1.47 13.22
C TRP A 119 -7.39 0.96 11.92
N LEU A 120 -7.89 -0.29 11.90
CA LEU A 120 -8.56 -0.88 10.75
C LEU A 120 -9.84 -0.11 10.39
N ALA A 121 -10.64 0.26 11.39
CA ALA A 121 -11.87 1.04 11.21
C ALA A 121 -11.61 2.44 10.65
N ASP A 122 -10.53 3.12 11.09
CA ASP A 122 -10.15 4.42 10.53
C ASP A 122 -9.63 4.27 9.08
N LEU A 123 -8.89 3.20 8.78
CA LEU A 123 -8.46 2.89 7.41
C LEU A 123 -9.67 2.63 6.48
N ALA A 124 -10.63 1.81 6.93
CA ALA A 124 -11.84 1.47 6.18
C ALA A 124 -12.64 2.71 5.78
N ARG A 125 -12.92 3.61 6.74
CA ARG A 125 -13.61 4.89 6.49
C ARG A 125 -12.86 5.75 5.47
N ARG A 126 -11.53 5.84 5.62
CA ARG A 126 -10.67 6.64 4.75
C ARG A 126 -10.57 6.12 3.33
N LEU A 127 -10.60 4.81 3.13
CA LEU A 127 -10.60 4.21 1.80
C LEU A 127 -11.98 4.33 1.16
N THR A 128 -13.05 4.12 1.93
CA THR A 128 -14.44 4.31 1.48
C THR A 128 -14.65 5.69 0.85
N LEU A 129 -14.28 6.75 1.57
CA LEU A 129 -14.41 8.15 1.12
C LEU A 129 -13.50 8.51 -0.07
N ARG A 130 -12.60 7.61 -0.49
CA ARG A 130 -11.71 7.78 -1.64
C ARG A 130 -12.06 6.89 -2.82
N LEU A 131 -13.10 6.05 -2.71
CA LEU A 131 -13.62 5.30 -3.84
C LEU A 131 -14.06 6.30 -4.93
N ARG A 132 -13.53 6.12 -6.13
CA ARG A 132 -13.74 7.06 -7.24
C ARG A 132 -14.03 6.33 -8.55
N GLY A 133 -14.87 6.97 -9.35
CA GLY A 133 -15.13 6.60 -10.73
C GLY A 133 -15.96 5.32 -10.89
N PRO A 134 -16.37 5.00 -12.11
CA PRO A 134 -17.35 3.94 -12.39
C PRO A 134 -16.83 2.52 -12.13
N ARG A 135 -15.53 2.35 -11.89
CA ARG A 135 -14.90 1.05 -11.62
C ARG A 135 -14.58 0.81 -10.14
N HIS A 136 -14.76 1.83 -9.29
CA HIS A 136 -14.52 1.75 -7.85
C HIS A 136 -13.25 0.96 -7.48
N ILE A 137 -12.09 1.33 -8.04
CA ILE A 137 -10.82 0.61 -7.81
C ILE A 137 -10.56 0.52 -6.30
N GLY A 138 -10.33 -0.69 -5.80
CA GLY A 138 -10.13 -0.99 -4.37
C GLY A 138 -11.41 -1.19 -3.57
N LEU A 139 -12.57 -1.34 -4.24
CA LEU A 139 -13.84 -1.66 -3.60
C LEU A 139 -13.79 -3.00 -2.85
N ASP A 140 -13.12 -4.01 -3.42
CA ASP A 140 -12.89 -5.31 -2.80
C ASP A 140 -12.22 -5.18 -1.41
N LEU A 141 -11.15 -4.39 -1.34
CA LEU A 141 -10.44 -4.11 -0.08
C LEU A 141 -11.32 -3.35 0.91
N VAL A 142 -12.08 -2.35 0.43
CA VAL A 142 -13.00 -1.57 1.27
C VAL A 142 -14.09 -2.47 1.86
N LEU A 143 -14.73 -3.31 1.04
CA LEU A 143 -15.78 -4.21 1.49
C LEU A 143 -15.25 -5.23 2.49
N ALA A 144 -14.06 -5.78 2.26
CA ALA A 144 -13.44 -6.71 3.19
C ALA A 144 -13.12 -6.05 4.54
N LEU A 145 -12.60 -4.82 4.54
CA LEU A 145 -12.35 -4.06 5.77
C LEU A 145 -13.64 -3.69 6.51
N LEU A 146 -14.71 -3.32 5.80
CA LEU A 146 -16.02 -3.04 6.40
C LEU A 146 -16.62 -4.31 7.01
N ALA A 147 -16.49 -5.45 6.35
CA ALA A 147 -16.93 -6.75 6.86
C ALA A 147 -16.15 -7.16 8.12
N GLU A 148 -14.82 -6.99 8.11
CA GLU A 148 -13.94 -7.32 9.24
C GLU A 148 -14.23 -6.44 10.47
N THR A 149 -14.40 -5.13 10.24
CA THR A 149 -14.54 -4.16 11.34
C THR A 149 -15.97 -3.96 11.82
N GLY A 150 -16.97 -4.35 11.02
CA GLY A 150 -18.40 -4.19 11.33
C GLY A 150 -18.86 -2.74 11.50
N ILE A 151 -18.06 -1.76 11.09
CA ILE A 151 -18.42 -0.35 11.22
C ILE A 151 -19.53 0.03 10.25
N GLU A 152 -20.39 0.95 10.66
CA GLU A 152 -21.34 1.59 9.75
C GLU A 152 -20.56 2.29 8.63
N PRO A 153 -20.79 1.95 7.35
CA PRO A 153 -20.12 2.61 6.25
C PRO A 153 -20.45 4.10 6.24
N PRO A 154 -19.47 4.98 5.96
CA PRO A 154 -19.76 6.39 5.72
C PRO A 154 -20.81 6.56 4.63
N ASP A 155 -21.75 7.48 4.83
CA ASP A 155 -22.72 7.89 3.81
C ASP A 155 -21.96 8.44 2.58
N HIS A 156 -21.86 7.62 1.54
CA HIS A 156 -21.03 7.85 0.37
C HIS A 156 -21.64 7.12 -0.84
N ASP A 157 -22.02 7.88 -1.87
CA ASP A 157 -22.78 7.41 -3.04
C ASP A 157 -22.35 6.04 -3.62
N PRO A 158 -21.05 5.72 -3.78
CA PRO A 158 -20.58 4.40 -4.22
C PRO A 158 -21.03 3.17 -3.40
N LEU A 159 -21.47 3.36 -2.15
CA LEU A 159 -21.95 2.27 -1.29
C LEU A 159 -23.48 2.20 -1.21
N VAL A 160 -24.18 3.15 -1.84
CA VAL A 160 -25.64 3.17 -1.90
C VAL A 160 -26.07 2.48 -3.18
N VAL A 161 -26.74 1.33 -3.05
CA VAL A 161 -27.43 0.71 -4.19
C VAL A 161 -28.64 1.58 -4.50
N GLY A 162 -28.56 2.34 -5.59
CA GLY A 162 -29.72 2.95 -6.24
C GLY A 162 -30.54 1.91 -7.00
#